data_AF-A0A8J8EJB9-F1
#
_entry.id   AF-A0A8J8EJB9-F1
#
_cell.length_a   1.000
_cell.length_b   1.000
_cell.length_c   1.000
_cell.angle_alpha   90.00
_cell.angle_beta   90.00
_cell.angle_gamma   90.00
#
_symmetry.space_group_name_H-M   'P 1'
#
loop_
_entity.id
_entity.type
_entity.pdbx_description
1 polymer ?
#
loop_
_entity_poly.entity_id
_entity_poly.type
_entity_poly.pdbx_seq_one_letter_code
_entity_poly.pdbx_strand_id
1 'polypeptide(L)'
;MVLSLFLSSLRLMFVLPKILWQFAGMKRAINKGKRKFRKSLIKNGIPKELAEELVKDYAVVDELLNIKGLLRIAKTTTSWHTEHNMPK
;
A
#
# COMPACT_ATOMS: atom_id res chain seq x y z
N MET A 1 -29.83 -8.47 19.83
CA MET A 1 -28.94 -8.80 18.69
C MET A 1 -29.02 -7.80 17.53
N VAL A 2 -30.20 -7.37 17.10
CA VAL A 2 -30.33 -6.42 15.95
C VAL A 2 -29.73 -5.04 16.25
N LEU A 3 -29.99 -4.49 17.44
CA LEU A 3 -29.47 -3.17 17.83
C LEU A 3 -27.93 -3.16 17.97
N SER A 4 -27.34 -4.24 18.50
CA SER A 4 -25.88 -4.37 18.65
C SER A 4 -25.17 -4.52 17.30
N LEU A 5 -25.78 -5.21 16.34
CA LEU A 5 -25.30 -5.25 14.96
C LEU A 5 -25.37 -3.86 14.31
N PHE A 6 -26.46 -3.14 14.50
CA PHE A 6 -26.66 -1.79 13.95
C PHE A 6 -25.62 -0.78 14.48
N LEU A 7 -25.37 -0.78 15.78
CA LEU A 7 -24.33 0.03 16.44
C LEU A 7 -22.92 -0.32 15.94
N SER A 8 -22.65 -1.62 15.71
CA SER A 8 -21.36 -2.07 15.16
C SER A 8 -21.16 -1.59 13.71
N SER A 9 -22.20 -1.63 12.88
CA SER A 9 -22.18 -1.14 11.50
C SER A 9 -21.90 0.36 11.43
N LEU A 10 -22.58 1.14 12.29
CA LEU A 10 -22.36 2.59 12.40
C LEU A 10 -20.91 2.91 12.78
N ARG A 11 -20.34 2.20 13.76
CA ARG A 11 -18.94 2.37 14.15
C ARG A 11 -17.98 2.13 12.99
N LEU A 12 -18.26 1.11 12.16
CA LEU A 12 -17.45 0.81 10.98
C LEU A 12 -17.53 1.95 9.95
N MET A 13 -18.72 2.53 9.75
CA MET A 13 -18.95 3.66 8.85
C MET A 13 -18.15 4.92 9.23
N PHE A 14 -17.91 5.15 10.52
CA PHE A 14 -17.06 6.26 11.00
C PHE A 14 -15.56 5.99 10.85
N VAL A 15 -15.15 4.72 10.84
CA VAL A 15 -13.73 4.33 10.72
C VAL A 15 -13.27 4.35 9.25
N LEU A 16 -14.15 3.99 8.32
CA LEU A 16 -13.91 3.96 6.88
C LEU A 16 -13.32 5.28 6.30
N PRO A 17 -13.87 6.48 6.57
CA PRO A 17 -13.33 7.74 6.07
C PRO A 17 -11.91 8.00 6.56
N LYS A 18 -11.61 7.68 7.81
CA LYS A 18 -10.29 7.86 8.42
C LYS A 18 -9.24 6.99 7.72
N ILE A 19 -9.59 5.74 7.42
CA ILE A 19 -8.74 4.82 6.68
C ILE A 19 -8.49 5.35 5.26
N LEU A 20 -9.55 5.76 4.54
CA LEU A 20 -9.42 6.33 3.20
C LEU A 20 -8.53 7.59 3.17
N TRP A 21 -8.64 8.44 4.19
CA TRP A 21 -7.80 9.63 4.34
C TRP A 21 -6.32 9.28 4.53
N GLN A 22 -6.02 8.27 5.34
CA GLN A 22 -4.65 7.77 5.54
C GLN A 22 -4.07 7.22 4.23
N PHE A 23 -4.84 6.43 3.47
CA PHE A 23 -4.43 5.94 2.15
C PHE A 23 -4.18 7.08 1.15
N ALA A 24 -5.05 8.09 1.12
CA ALA A 24 -4.85 9.26 0.28
C ALA A 24 -3.57 10.04 0.64
N GLY A 25 -3.30 10.20 1.95
CA GLY A 25 -2.08 10.80 2.45
C GLY A 25 -0.82 10.01 2.08
N MET A 26 -0.88 8.68 2.19
CA MET A 26 0.21 7.78 1.82
C MET A 26 0.51 7.84 0.32
N LYS A 27 -0.51 7.80 -0.54
CA LYS A 27 -0.36 8.00 -1.99
C LYS A 27 0.31 9.34 -2.31
N ARG A 28 -0.07 10.40 -1.59
CA ARG A 28 0.52 11.73 -1.74
C ARG A 28 2.00 11.75 -1.32
N ALA A 29 2.37 11.05 -0.25
CA ALA A 29 3.75 10.93 0.21
C ALA A 29 4.63 10.19 -0.81
N ILE A 30 4.14 9.08 -1.36
CA ILE A 30 4.85 8.28 -2.38
C ILE A 30 5.10 9.11 -3.64
N ASN A 31 4.07 9.80 -4.15
CA ASN A 31 4.22 10.70 -5.29
C ASN A 31 5.23 11.83 -5.04
N LYS A 32 5.26 12.37 -3.82
CA LYS A 32 6.25 13.38 -3.41
C LYS A 32 7.65 12.79 -3.39
N GLY A 33 7.80 11.55 -2.90
CA GLY A 33 9.04 10.77 -2.93
C GLY A 33 9.54 10.55 -4.34
N LYS A 34 8.69 10.03 -5.24
CA LYS A 34 9.00 9.83 -6.67
C LYS A 34 9.48 11.11 -7.36
N ARG A 35 8.81 12.24 -7.08
CA ARG A 35 9.20 13.55 -7.62
C ARG A 35 10.55 14.02 -7.09
N LYS A 36 10.82 13.84 -5.78
CA LYS A 36 12.11 14.19 -5.17
C LYS A 36 13.24 13.27 -5.67
N PHE A 37 12.97 11.98 -5.80
CA PHE A 37 13.90 10.99 -6.30
C PHE A 37 14.34 11.31 -7.73
N ARG A 38 13.39 11.54 -8.65
CA ARG A 38 13.69 12.00 -10.02
C ARG A 38 14.53 13.28 -10.03
N LYS A 39 14.15 14.29 -9.22
CA LYS A 39 14.92 15.54 -9.11
C LYS A 39 16.34 15.31 -8.58
N SER A 40 16.51 14.41 -7.62
CA SER A 40 17.82 14.11 -7.04
C SER A 40 18.73 13.40 -8.04
N LEU A 41 18.19 12.44 -8.80
CA LEU A 41 18.96 11.71 -9.83
C LEU A 41 19.48 12.66 -10.92
N ILE A 42 18.61 13.55 -11.42
CA ILE A 42 18.99 14.56 -12.41
C ILE A 42 20.05 15.53 -11.84
N LYS A 43 19.90 15.95 -10.58
CA LYS A 43 20.87 16.84 -9.91
C LYS A 43 22.24 16.16 -9.73
N ASN A 44 22.27 14.85 -9.55
CA ASN A 44 23.50 14.06 -9.42
C ASN A 44 24.13 13.69 -10.77
N GLY A 45 23.64 14.23 -11.89
CA GLY A 45 24.21 14.01 -13.22
C GLY A 45 23.83 12.69 -13.87
N ILE A 46 22.84 11.97 -13.32
CA ILE A 46 22.37 10.71 -13.92
C ILE A 46 21.58 11.03 -15.20
N PRO A 47 21.86 10.34 -16.32
CA PRO A 47 21.12 10.50 -17.56
C PRO A 47 19.62 10.34 -17.33
N LYS A 48 18.81 11.18 -17.99
CA LYS A 48 17.35 11.17 -17.84
C LYS A 48 16.73 9.80 -18.08
N GLU A 49 17.31 9.02 -18.99
CA GLU A 49 16.86 7.66 -19.35
C GLU A 49 17.00 6.70 -18.16
N LEU A 50 18.19 6.61 -17.57
CA LEU A 50 18.44 5.83 -16.35
C LEU A 50 17.59 6.33 -15.18
N ALA A 51 17.44 7.65 -15.03
CA ALA A 51 16.61 8.20 -13.97
C ALA A 51 15.12 7.83 -14.12
N GLU A 52 14.62 7.67 -15.35
CA GLU A 52 13.25 7.22 -15.60
C GLU A 52 13.07 5.72 -15.39
N GLU A 53 14.08 4.91 -15.71
CA GLU A 53 14.11 3.48 -15.43
C GLU A 53 14.09 3.20 -13.92
N LEU A 54 14.97 3.86 -13.15
CA LEU A 54 14.97 3.75 -11.68
C LEU A 54 13.65 4.24 -11.05
N VAL A 55 13.01 5.25 -11.64
CA VAL A 55 11.71 5.75 -11.19
C VAL A 55 10.57 4.78 -11.54
N LYS A 56 10.71 3.96 -12.60
CA LYS A 56 9.79 2.87 -12.91
C LYS A 56 9.94 1.71 -11.93
N ASP A 57 11.16 1.33 -11.57
CA ASP A 57 11.39 0.29 -10.57
C ASP A 57 10.87 0.71 -9.19
N TYR A 58 11.02 1.99 -8.85
CA TYR A 58 10.39 2.55 -7.65
C TYR A 58 8.85 2.45 -7.70
N ALA A 59 8.24 2.40 -8.89
CA ALA A 59 6.79 2.23 -9.04
C ALA A 59 6.30 0.82 -8.71
N VAL A 60 7.18 -0.20 -8.69
CA VAL A 60 6.83 -1.55 -8.23
C VAL A 60 6.49 -1.54 -6.73
N VAL A 61 7.08 -0.63 -5.95
CA VAL A 61 6.71 -0.38 -4.54
C VAL A 61 5.30 0.20 -4.44
N ASP A 62 4.89 1.02 -5.41
CA ASP A 62 3.51 1.54 -5.53
C ASP A 62 2.51 0.39 -5.81
N GLU A 63 2.93 -0.62 -6.59
CA GLU A 63 2.12 -1.81 -6.88
C GLU A 63 1.99 -2.74 -5.66
N LEU A 64 3.04 -2.88 -4.85
CA LEU A 64 3.01 -3.61 -3.57
C LEU A 64 2.09 -2.94 -2.54
N LEU A 65 2.04 -1.61 -2.53
CA LEU A 65 1.16 -0.82 -1.66
C LEU A 65 -0.27 -0.68 -2.21
N ASN A 66 -0.53 -1.13 -3.44
CA ASN A 66 -1.86 -1.20 -3.99
C ASN A 66 -2.68 -2.27 -3.26
N ILE A 67 -3.98 -2.05 -3.07
CA ILE A 67 -4.90 -2.95 -2.36
C ILE A 67 -4.79 -4.39 -2.89
N LYS A 68 -4.53 -4.57 -4.19
CA LYS A 68 -4.31 -5.88 -4.82
C LYS A 68 -3.00 -6.56 -4.40
N GLY A 69 -1.91 -5.79 -4.25
CA GLY A 69 -0.64 -6.26 -3.70
C GLY A 69 -0.77 -6.61 -2.23
N LEU A 70 -1.45 -5.76 -1.46
CA LEU A 70 -1.76 -6.01 -0.05
C LEU A 70 -2.66 -7.24 0.14
N LEU A 71 -3.65 -7.46 -0.73
CA LEU A 71 -4.48 -8.67 -0.77
C LEU A 71 -3.68 -9.92 -1.15
N ARG A 72 -2.70 -9.81 -2.06
CA ARG A 72 -1.79 -10.92 -2.39
C ARG A 72 -0.94 -11.29 -1.19
N ILE A 73 -0.35 -10.29 -0.52
CA ILE A 73 0.44 -10.50 0.71
C ILE A 73 -0.45 -11.11 1.79
N ALA A 74 -1.64 -10.56 2.03
CA ALA A 74 -2.58 -11.09 3.00
C ALA A 74 -2.93 -12.56 2.70
N LYS A 75 -3.22 -12.91 1.44
CA LYS A 75 -3.49 -14.29 1.00
C LYS A 75 -2.29 -15.21 1.22
N THR A 76 -1.07 -14.77 0.90
CA THR A 76 0.13 -15.57 1.17
C THR A 76 0.36 -15.73 2.67
N THR A 77 0.20 -14.68 3.48
CA THR A 77 0.37 -14.77 4.94
C THR A 77 -0.69 -15.65 5.60
N THR A 78 -1.93 -15.65 5.07
CA THR A 78 -2.95 -16.62 5.54
C THR A 78 -2.63 -18.04 5.11
N SER A 79 -2.06 -18.26 3.92
CA SER A 79 -1.67 -19.60 3.48
C SER A 79 -0.52 -20.19 4.31
N TRP A 80 0.47 -19.37 4.69
CA TRP A 80 1.54 -19.76 5.62
C TRP A 80 1.02 -20.17 7.00
N HIS A 81 -0.06 -19.54 7.47
CA HIS A 81 -0.67 -19.88 8.76
C HIS A 81 -1.45 -21.21 8.73
N THR A 82 -1.97 -21.63 7.57
CA THR A 82 -2.66 -22.91 7.40
C THR A 82 -1.72 -24.11 7.26
N GLU A 83 -0.49 -23.94 6.75
CA GLU A 83 0.46 -25.06 6.62
C GLU A 83 1.09 -25.48 7.96
N HIS A 84 1.26 -24.56 8.92
CA HIS A 84 1.86 -24.88 10.21
C HIS A 84 0.91 -25.51 11.24
N ASN A 85 -0.38 -25.63 10.93
CA ASN A 85 -1.41 -26.16 11.84
C ASN A 85 -1.93 -27.56 11.48
N MET A 86 -1.25 -28.31 10.59
CA MET A 86 -1.55 -29.75 10.46
C MET A 86 -0.87 -30.50 11.60
N PRO A 87 -1.63 -31.08 12.56
CA PRO A 87 -1.04 -32.04 13.50
C PRO A 87 -0.55 -33.24 12.70
N LYS A 88 0.71 -33.64 12.92
CA LYS A 88 1.24 -34.93 12.49
C LYS A 88 0.54 -36.08 13.21
#